data_AF-A0A2S9PXQ3-F1
#
_entry.id   AF-A0A2S9PXQ3-F1
#
_cell.length_a   1.000
_cell.length_b   1.000
_cell.length_c   1.000
_cell.angle_alpha   90.00
_cell.angle_beta   90.00
_cell.angle_gamma   90.00
#
_symmetry.space_group_name_H-M   'P 1'
#
loop_
_entity.id
_entity.type
_entity.pdbx_description
1 polymer ?
#
loop_
_entity_poly.entity_id
_entity_poly.type
_entity_poly.pdbx_seq_one_letter_code
_entity_poly.pdbx_strand_id
1 'polypeptide(L)'
;MTSRESCEPTVAGSRERRAGAVKACVTVSAKPAPTTAPRSRTAQRAAADSATCDITDPGKFWYSRHGYCAHGLTVLYTLRDTNGRTLGTGTLDVSTSATLPARGDTWKELVVVTMTGTTGSVKSLDVRFRVSCSAGCTARKDMPFVKKTMVTDQVVSGPTQYESAPAPGAQADFTTSYTMYVSSPGAQITDATASWSSPEKIRCDDAVRDLASTTAPDRGCVMPHVMPVVTMSDQQTAPGAGAAAAGYLWAQNSLAGGWGRATPLTRAKNGTADRAARSCAGFQVRTDLVPTDTCDSFPFSSTHEGGADAAECAEVVPTRGSSGWNVHVLKDAANKRCARAHVPDADQRAAESRLAAGYAEERILESEAFKVEISGSVTEPLADCRSNMPSSGVQQLTHGWIRNTTAPVPHTNKTTSPLGPPGVRAALAQVCLGPGKHEQGSPAAGDITGWQDAQEFNRLHPPTTGLARCHLIPNVIGGKGNDNPVGASNLVPCWQYGMNTGSPSMRSYEAVLANAVAEPSAGGILGPNDAVLYQVTPTYLDATSTIPHGVTITGTIQRADGTSQPLFPDVYVTNTRGPTGTLNMGN
;
A
#
# COMPACT_ATOMS: atom_id res chain seq x y z
N MET A 1 -25.10 3.14 27.54
CA MET A 1 -25.98 2.24 28.33
C MET A 1 -26.17 2.84 29.71
N THR A 2 -27.41 3.03 30.17
CA THR A 2 -27.71 3.34 31.58
C THR A 2 -27.93 2.03 32.32
N SER A 3 -27.16 1.77 33.39
CA SER A 3 -27.36 0.57 34.21
C SER A 3 -28.69 0.69 34.95
N ARG A 4 -29.68 -0.12 34.60
CA ARG A 4 -30.94 -0.25 35.34
C ARG A 4 -30.92 -1.56 36.12
N GLU A 5 -31.14 -1.48 37.44
CA GLU A 5 -31.35 -2.65 38.30
C GLU A 5 -32.82 -3.06 38.20
N SER A 6 -33.08 -4.32 37.87
CA SER A 6 -34.40 -4.94 37.91
C SER A 6 -34.42 -5.97 39.04
N CYS A 7 -35.40 -5.88 39.95
CA CYS A 7 -35.49 -6.77 41.11
C CYS A 7 -36.86 -7.44 41.18
N GLU A 8 -36.87 -8.75 41.37
CA GLU A 8 -38.08 -9.56 41.54
C GLU A 8 -38.09 -10.30 42.89
N PRO A 9 -39.25 -10.54 43.50
CA PRO A 9 -39.36 -11.38 44.69
C PRO A 9 -38.86 -12.80 44.42
N THR A 10 -38.10 -13.38 45.36
CA THR A 10 -37.73 -14.80 45.27
C THR A 10 -38.95 -15.70 45.50
N VAL A 11 -39.12 -16.72 44.66
CA VAL A 11 -40.24 -17.68 44.74
C VAL A 11 -40.27 -18.40 46.10
N ALA A 12 -41.47 -18.53 46.68
CA ALA A 12 -41.69 -19.29 47.92
C ALA A 12 -41.23 -20.75 47.78
N GLY A 13 -40.51 -21.27 48.78
CA GLY A 13 -40.03 -22.66 48.80
C GLY A 13 -38.72 -22.92 48.04
N SER A 14 -38.22 -21.94 47.27
CA SER A 14 -36.91 -21.99 46.60
C SER A 14 -35.74 -22.14 47.59
N ARG A 15 -34.59 -22.63 47.12
CA ARG A 15 -33.37 -22.75 47.94
C ARG A 15 -32.96 -21.39 48.51
N GLU A 16 -33.15 -20.34 47.73
CA GLU A 16 -32.76 -18.97 48.05
C GLU A 16 -33.66 -18.40 49.14
N ARG A 17 -34.98 -18.66 49.05
CA ARG A 17 -35.93 -18.27 50.10
C ARG A 17 -35.65 -19.00 51.42
N ARG A 18 -35.21 -20.26 51.36
CA ARG A 18 -34.75 -21.02 52.55
C ARG A 18 -33.44 -20.46 53.12
N ALA A 19 -32.60 -19.89 52.27
CA ALA A 19 -31.36 -19.20 52.66
C ALA A 19 -31.60 -17.75 53.12
N GLY A 20 -32.85 -17.32 53.29
CA GLY A 20 -33.22 -15.99 53.80
C GLY A 20 -33.33 -14.89 52.73
N ALA A 21 -33.17 -15.22 51.44
CA ALA A 21 -33.34 -14.24 50.37
C ALA A 21 -34.82 -13.89 50.18
N VAL A 22 -35.13 -12.62 49.96
CA VAL A 22 -36.49 -12.18 49.61
C VAL A 22 -36.62 -11.50 48.25
N LYS A 23 -35.50 -11.03 47.69
CA LYS A 23 -35.43 -10.42 46.36
C LYS A 23 -34.20 -10.90 45.59
N ALA A 24 -34.34 -11.02 44.28
CA ALA A 24 -33.26 -11.25 43.33
C ALA A 24 -33.20 -10.05 42.38
N CYS A 25 -32.02 -9.47 42.19
CA CYS A 25 -31.80 -8.29 41.36
C CYS A 25 -30.81 -8.60 40.24
N VAL A 26 -31.02 -7.99 39.07
CA VAL A 26 -30.12 -8.08 37.91
C VAL A 26 -29.77 -6.68 37.44
N THR A 27 -28.47 -6.43 37.20
CA THR A 27 -27.96 -5.21 36.56
C THR A 27 -27.15 -5.55 35.32
N VAL A 28 -27.23 -4.71 34.29
CA VAL A 28 -26.33 -4.73 33.13
C VAL A 28 -25.36 -3.56 33.25
N SER A 29 -24.08 -3.82 33.03
CA SER A 29 -23.09 -2.77 32.95
C SER A 29 -22.03 -3.07 31.88
N ALA A 30 -21.53 -1.99 31.28
CA ALA A 30 -20.37 -2.03 30.39
C ALA A 30 -19.03 -2.05 31.15
N LYS A 31 -19.06 -2.07 32.50
CA LYS A 31 -17.86 -2.03 33.34
C LYS A 31 -17.64 -3.41 33.94
N PRO A 32 -16.42 -3.98 33.86
CA PRO A 32 -16.11 -5.22 34.56
C PRO A 32 -16.46 -5.07 36.05
N ALA A 33 -17.15 -6.06 36.62
CA ALA A 33 -17.37 -6.09 38.06
C ALA A 33 -16.00 -6.07 38.78
N PRO A 34 -15.83 -5.32 39.88
CA PRO A 34 -14.57 -5.31 40.62
C PRO A 34 -14.26 -6.72 41.10
N THR A 35 -13.29 -7.35 40.44
CA THR A 35 -12.84 -8.70 40.73
C THR A 35 -11.74 -8.59 41.78
N THR A 36 -11.94 -9.21 42.94
CA THR A 36 -10.90 -9.40 43.95
C THR A 36 -9.93 -10.50 43.49
N ALA A 37 -9.10 -10.20 42.49
CA ALA A 37 -7.76 -10.76 42.21
C ALA A 37 -7.39 -10.57 40.72
N PRO A 38 -6.13 -10.22 40.39
CA PRO A 38 -5.66 -10.22 39.01
C PRO A 38 -5.38 -11.66 38.57
N ARG A 39 -6.17 -12.17 37.62
CA ARG A 39 -5.79 -13.37 36.86
C ARG A 39 -5.82 -13.05 35.38
N SER A 40 -4.66 -13.19 34.74
CA SER A 40 -4.48 -13.16 33.30
C SER A 40 -5.45 -14.14 32.63
N ARG A 41 -6.45 -13.62 31.92
CA ARG A 41 -7.35 -14.41 31.08
C ARG A 41 -6.90 -14.28 29.63
N THR A 42 -6.36 -15.36 29.07
CA THR A 42 -6.29 -15.56 27.62
C THR A 42 -7.72 -15.63 27.08
N ALA A 43 -8.11 -14.65 26.27
CA ALA A 43 -9.40 -14.62 25.58
C ALA A 43 -9.53 -15.85 24.67
N GLN A 44 -10.45 -16.75 24.99
CA GLN A 44 -10.72 -17.91 24.15
C GLN A 44 -11.60 -17.46 22.98
N ARG A 45 -10.95 -17.41 21.82
CA ARG A 45 -11.43 -16.94 20.51
C ARG A 45 -12.74 -17.63 20.11
N ALA A 46 -13.81 -16.85 19.92
CA ALA A 46 -15.00 -17.32 19.22
C ALA A 46 -14.65 -17.52 17.74
N ALA A 47 -14.95 -18.71 17.21
CA ALA A 47 -14.82 -19.00 15.79
C ALA A 47 -16.05 -18.50 15.05
N ALA A 48 -15.87 -17.41 14.28
CA ALA A 48 -16.66 -17.07 13.10
C ALA A 48 -15.70 -16.37 12.14
N ASP A 49 -15.63 -16.83 10.88
CA ASP A 49 -14.69 -16.30 9.90
C ASP A 49 -14.92 -14.80 9.62
N SER A 50 -13.80 -14.07 9.71
CA SER A 50 -13.46 -12.76 9.17
C SER A 50 -14.42 -11.58 9.38
N ALA A 51 -14.44 -11.05 10.61
CA ALA A 51 -14.27 -9.61 10.89
C ALA A 51 -13.98 -9.43 12.39
N THR A 52 -12.69 -9.38 12.72
CA THR A 52 -12.05 -8.87 13.95
C THR A 52 -12.99 -8.27 15.01
N CYS A 53 -13.52 -9.09 15.91
CA CYS A 53 -13.91 -8.61 17.24
C CYS A 53 -12.64 -8.44 18.09
N ASP A 54 -11.72 -7.59 17.65
CA ASP A 54 -10.59 -7.13 18.47
C ASP A 54 -11.11 -6.04 19.40
N ILE A 55 -11.87 -6.45 20.40
CA ILE A 55 -12.40 -5.55 21.41
C ILE A 55 -11.30 -5.36 22.47
N THR A 56 -10.58 -4.26 22.35
CA THR A 56 -9.61 -3.79 23.37
C THR A 56 -10.30 -3.22 24.61
N ASP A 57 -11.57 -2.82 24.48
CA ASP A 57 -12.39 -2.20 25.53
C ASP A 57 -13.62 -3.05 25.89
N PRO A 58 -13.57 -3.86 26.96
CA PRO A 58 -14.72 -4.62 27.44
C PRO A 58 -15.96 -3.74 27.66
N GLY A 59 -17.12 -4.26 27.30
CA GLY A 59 -18.43 -3.62 27.48
C GLY A 59 -18.84 -2.66 26.36
N LYS A 60 -18.05 -2.55 25.27
CA LYS A 60 -18.39 -1.74 24.09
C LYS A 60 -18.87 -2.61 22.93
N PHE A 61 -19.71 -2.00 22.09
CA PHE A 61 -20.01 -2.52 20.76
C PHE A 61 -18.91 -2.11 19.79
N TRP A 62 -18.59 -3.00 18.87
CA TRP A 62 -17.75 -2.77 17.72
C TRP A 62 -18.57 -2.98 16.44
N TYR A 63 -18.26 -2.19 15.43
CA TYR A 63 -18.97 -2.18 14.16
C TYR A 63 -17.98 -2.11 13.00
N SER A 64 -18.27 -2.88 11.95
CA SER A 64 -17.78 -2.69 10.59
C SER A 64 -18.97 -2.56 9.65
N ARG A 65 -18.73 -2.25 8.37
CA ARG A 65 -19.81 -2.09 7.40
C ARG A 65 -20.73 -3.31 7.33
N HIS A 66 -20.14 -4.51 7.42
CA HIS A 66 -20.85 -5.79 7.32
C HIS A 66 -20.78 -6.62 8.60
N GLY A 67 -20.54 -6.02 9.76
CA GLY A 67 -20.42 -6.79 10.98
C GLY A 67 -20.62 -5.96 12.23
N TYR A 68 -21.05 -6.63 13.29
CA TYR A 68 -21.14 -6.02 14.61
C TYR A 68 -20.87 -7.06 15.68
N CYS A 69 -20.32 -6.61 16.81
CA CYS A 69 -20.21 -7.43 18.00
C CYS A 69 -20.20 -6.60 19.28
N ALA A 70 -20.53 -7.27 20.38
CA ALA A 70 -20.31 -6.76 21.73
C ALA A 70 -19.55 -7.82 22.51
N HIS A 71 -18.58 -7.42 23.32
CA HIS A 71 -17.84 -8.34 24.20
C HIS A 71 -17.72 -7.75 25.59
N GLY A 72 -17.81 -8.60 26.62
CA GLY A 72 -17.61 -8.19 28.01
C GLY A 72 -18.75 -7.36 28.60
N LEU A 73 -19.98 -7.49 28.07
CA LEU A 73 -21.17 -6.96 28.75
C LEU A 73 -21.39 -7.75 30.03
N THR A 74 -21.30 -7.09 31.17
CA THR A 74 -21.43 -7.75 32.48
C THR A 74 -22.89 -7.70 32.95
N VAL A 75 -23.46 -8.87 33.21
CA VAL A 75 -24.75 -9.05 33.88
C VAL A 75 -24.47 -9.54 35.31
N LEU A 76 -24.84 -8.73 36.30
CA LEU A 76 -24.65 -9.05 37.72
C LEU A 76 -25.99 -9.45 38.34
N TYR A 77 -26.08 -10.69 38.79
CA TYR A 77 -27.16 -11.20 39.61
C TYR A 77 -26.83 -11.04 41.09
N THR A 78 -27.77 -10.53 41.89
CA THR A 78 -27.61 -10.30 43.34
C THR A 78 -28.80 -10.84 44.11
N LEU A 79 -28.56 -11.68 45.13
CA LEU A 79 -29.57 -12.11 46.10
C LEU A 79 -29.54 -11.20 47.33
N ARG A 80 -30.71 -10.72 47.77
CA ARG A 80 -30.84 -9.84 48.95
C ARG A 80 -31.85 -10.38 49.96
N ASP A 81 -31.55 -10.18 51.25
CA ASP A 81 -32.46 -10.45 52.36
C ASP A 81 -33.50 -9.33 52.59
N THR A 82 -34.32 -9.45 53.63
CA THR A 82 -35.35 -8.46 54.01
C THR A 82 -34.79 -7.08 54.35
N ASN A 83 -33.53 -7.01 54.76
CA ASN A 83 -32.84 -5.78 55.13
C ASN A 83 -32.04 -5.19 53.96
N GLY A 84 -32.13 -5.78 52.76
CA GLY A 84 -31.39 -5.38 51.58
C GLY A 84 -29.93 -5.84 51.54
N ARG A 85 -29.50 -6.66 52.51
CA ARG A 85 -28.13 -7.18 52.59
C ARG A 85 -27.91 -8.24 51.50
N THR A 86 -26.79 -8.13 50.79
CA THR A 86 -26.38 -9.10 49.78
C THR A 86 -26.01 -10.45 50.43
N LEU A 87 -26.71 -11.51 50.04
CA LEU A 87 -26.47 -12.88 50.46
C LEU A 87 -25.55 -13.64 49.49
N GLY A 88 -25.45 -13.18 48.25
CA GLY A 88 -24.56 -13.74 47.23
C GLY A 88 -24.77 -13.07 45.88
N THR A 89 -23.78 -13.24 45.00
CA THR A 89 -23.80 -12.70 43.64
C THR A 89 -23.36 -13.74 42.62
N GLY A 90 -23.82 -13.59 41.38
CA GLY A 90 -23.27 -14.28 40.23
C GLY A 90 -23.00 -13.29 39.11
N THR A 91 -21.83 -13.39 38.51
CA THR A 91 -21.39 -12.51 37.42
C THR A 91 -21.38 -13.28 36.12
N LEU A 92 -22.01 -12.71 35.09
CA LEU A 92 -22.14 -13.30 33.77
C LEU A 92 -21.57 -12.31 32.75
N ASP A 93 -20.65 -12.78 31.91
CA ASP A 93 -20.10 -12.03 30.80
C ASP A 93 -20.80 -12.46 29.53
N VAL A 94 -21.37 -11.49 28.81
CA VAL A 94 -22.11 -11.71 27.57
C VAL A 94 -21.32 -11.15 26.40
N SER A 95 -21.23 -11.94 25.34
CA SER A 95 -20.68 -11.53 24.06
C SER A 95 -21.61 -11.92 22.92
N THR A 96 -21.76 -11.05 21.93
CA THR A 96 -22.52 -11.32 20.71
C THR A 96 -21.73 -10.91 19.48
N SER A 97 -21.92 -11.60 18.36
CA SER A 97 -21.25 -11.28 17.09
C SER A 97 -22.06 -11.73 15.89
N ALA A 98 -22.13 -10.91 14.85
CA ALA A 98 -22.81 -11.22 13.60
C ALA A 98 -22.11 -10.62 12.38
N THR A 99 -22.26 -11.31 11.25
CA THR A 99 -21.91 -10.79 9.92
C THR A 99 -23.19 -10.49 9.15
N LEU A 100 -23.31 -9.27 8.67
CA LEU A 100 -24.41 -8.81 7.84
C LEU A 100 -24.15 -9.18 6.37
N PRO A 101 -25.16 -9.70 5.65
CA PRO A 101 -25.01 -10.08 4.26
C PRO A 101 -24.97 -8.86 3.37
N ALA A 102 -23.91 -8.71 2.56
CA ALA A 102 -23.96 -7.79 1.41
C ALA A 102 -25.10 -8.19 0.43
N ARG A 103 -25.40 -9.50 0.36
CA ARG A 103 -26.45 -10.13 -0.44
C ARG A 103 -27.18 -11.20 0.39
N GLY A 104 -28.50 -11.11 0.48
CA GLY A 104 -29.37 -11.94 1.32
C GLY A 104 -30.22 -11.12 2.30
N ASP A 105 -31.33 -11.68 2.75
CA ASP A 105 -32.27 -11.07 3.70
C ASP A 105 -32.20 -11.66 5.11
N THR A 106 -31.35 -12.68 5.32
CA THR A 106 -31.19 -13.37 6.60
C THR A 106 -29.74 -13.39 7.06
N TRP A 107 -29.55 -13.33 8.38
CA TRP A 107 -28.22 -13.49 8.99
C TRP A 107 -28.32 -14.14 10.37
N LYS A 108 -27.18 -14.65 10.83
CA LYS A 108 -27.06 -15.28 12.15
C LYS A 108 -26.21 -14.41 13.07
N GLU A 109 -26.60 -14.36 14.33
CA GLU A 109 -25.79 -13.79 15.40
C GLU A 109 -25.45 -14.91 16.39
N LEU A 110 -24.18 -15.01 16.79
CA LEU A 110 -23.75 -15.92 17.83
C LEU A 110 -23.85 -15.20 19.18
N VAL A 111 -24.50 -15.84 20.15
CA VAL A 111 -24.54 -15.37 21.55
C VAL A 111 -23.72 -16.32 22.40
N VAL A 112 -22.83 -15.77 23.22
CA VAL A 112 -21.99 -16.49 24.18
C VAL A 112 -22.16 -15.86 25.55
N VAL A 113 -22.41 -16.69 26.56
CA VAL A 113 -22.51 -16.29 27.96
C VAL A 113 -21.54 -17.13 28.78
N THR A 114 -20.73 -16.47 29.59
CA THR A 114 -19.77 -17.11 30.50
C THR A 114 -20.09 -16.69 31.93
N MET A 115 -20.18 -17.63 32.87
CA MET A 115 -20.32 -17.29 34.28
C MET A 115 -18.93 -17.05 34.89
N THR A 116 -18.58 -15.81 35.17
CA THR A 116 -17.19 -15.43 35.51
C THR A 116 -16.90 -15.37 37.00
N GLY A 117 -17.93 -15.44 37.85
CA GLY A 117 -17.76 -15.46 39.30
C GLY A 117 -19.04 -15.74 40.07
N THR A 118 -18.87 -16.25 41.29
CA THR A 118 -19.94 -16.43 42.27
C THR A 118 -19.49 -16.04 43.67
N THR A 119 -20.42 -15.57 44.52
CA THR A 119 -20.16 -15.30 45.94
C THR A 119 -21.32 -15.77 46.82
N GLY A 120 -21.02 -16.05 48.09
CA GLY A 120 -22.02 -16.34 49.12
C GLY A 120 -22.92 -17.52 48.76
N SER A 121 -24.23 -17.30 48.89
CA SER A 121 -25.29 -18.30 48.65
C SER A 121 -25.55 -18.63 47.17
N VAL A 122 -25.06 -17.81 46.24
CA VAL A 122 -25.15 -18.09 44.80
C VAL A 122 -24.01 -19.03 44.42
N LYS A 123 -24.33 -20.23 43.92
CA LYS A 123 -23.34 -21.24 43.46
C LYS A 123 -23.50 -21.63 41.99
N SER A 124 -24.68 -21.37 41.45
CA SER A 124 -25.08 -21.73 40.09
C SER A 124 -26.26 -20.86 39.70
N LEU A 125 -26.45 -20.60 38.41
CA LEU A 125 -27.57 -19.83 37.87
C LEU A 125 -28.19 -20.54 36.68
N ASP A 126 -29.51 -20.49 36.57
CA ASP A 126 -30.23 -20.81 35.36
C ASP A 126 -30.31 -19.55 34.48
N VAL A 127 -29.87 -19.66 33.24
CA VAL A 127 -29.91 -18.57 32.26
C VAL A 127 -30.82 -18.92 31.08
N ARG A 128 -31.56 -17.91 30.63
CA ARG A 128 -32.30 -17.90 29.36
C ARG A 128 -31.99 -16.60 28.65
N PHE A 129 -31.88 -16.65 27.32
CA PHE A 129 -31.57 -15.49 26.51
C PHE A 129 -32.59 -15.36 25.40
N ARG A 130 -33.03 -14.13 25.13
CA ARG A 130 -33.94 -13.80 24.05
C ARG A 130 -33.42 -12.60 23.27
N VAL A 131 -33.53 -12.66 21.96
CA VAL A 131 -33.29 -11.55 21.07
C VAL A 131 -34.58 -11.06 20.44
N SER A 132 -34.58 -9.79 20.06
CA SER A 132 -35.62 -9.17 19.23
C SER A 132 -34.97 -8.10 18.36
N CYS A 133 -35.76 -7.47 17.50
CA CYS A 133 -35.37 -6.29 16.76
C CYS A 133 -36.56 -5.35 16.59
N SER A 134 -36.30 -4.07 16.31
CA SER A 134 -37.35 -3.10 16.05
C SER A 134 -38.01 -3.31 14.68
N ALA A 135 -39.06 -2.51 14.37
CA ALA A 135 -39.80 -2.59 13.12
C ALA A 135 -38.86 -2.60 11.88
N GLY A 136 -39.18 -3.43 10.89
CA GLY A 136 -38.34 -3.65 9.71
C GLY A 136 -37.47 -4.92 9.79
N CYS A 137 -37.43 -5.60 10.94
CA CYS A 137 -36.73 -6.86 11.13
C CYS A 137 -37.59 -7.88 11.90
N THR A 138 -37.34 -9.17 11.66
CA THR A 138 -37.94 -10.28 12.41
C THR A 138 -36.84 -11.19 12.97
N ALA A 139 -36.87 -11.47 14.28
CA ALA A 139 -36.04 -12.51 14.89
C ALA A 139 -36.69 -13.89 14.68
N ARG A 140 -36.23 -14.64 13.68
CA ARG A 140 -36.77 -15.97 13.30
C ARG A 140 -36.40 -17.07 14.30
N LYS A 141 -35.17 -16.99 14.82
CA LYS A 141 -34.71 -17.83 15.93
C LYS A 141 -34.33 -16.92 17.08
N ASP A 142 -35.32 -16.60 17.92
CA ASP A 142 -35.24 -15.56 18.94
C ASP A 142 -34.61 -16.02 20.26
N MET A 143 -34.38 -17.33 20.45
CA MET A 143 -33.74 -17.89 21.64
C MET A 143 -32.52 -18.74 21.24
N PRO A 144 -31.27 -18.32 21.53
CA PRO A 144 -30.09 -19.14 21.29
C PRO A 144 -30.04 -20.36 22.22
N PHE A 145 -30.63 -20.24 23.42
CA PHE A 145 -30.85 -21.31 24.39
C PHE A 145 -32.03 -20.97 25.31
N VAL A 146 -32.86 -21.97 25.64
CA VAL A 146 -34.13 -21.78 26.37
C VAL A 146 -33.94 -21.82 27.89
N LYS A 147 -33.08 -22.71 28.41
CA LYS A 147 -32.69 -22.77 29.82
C LYS A 147 -31.40 -23.56 29.95
N LYS A 148 -30.38 -22.98 30.59
CA LYS A 148 -29.12 -23.65 30.90
C LYS A 148 -28.66 -23.30 32.31
N THR A 149 -28.33 -24.32 33.10
CA THR A 149 -27.69 -24.13 34.40
C THR A 149 -26.19 -23.92 34.20
N MET A 150 -25.66 -22.88 34.83
CA MET A 150 -24.27 -22.46 34.75
C MET A 150 -23.64 -22.47 36.14
N VAL A 151 -22.40 -22.94 36.22
CA VAL A 151 -21.47 -22.74 37.35
C VAL A 151 -20.30 -21.85 36.92
N THR A 152 -19.47 -21.40 37.86
CA THR A 152 -18.30 -20.56 37.56
C THR A 152 -17.40 -21.21 36.51
N ASP A 153 -16.91 -20.39 35.58
CA ASP A 153 -16.11 -20.73 34.39
C ASP A 153 -16.82 -21.57 33.31
N GLN A 154 -18.12 -21.86 33.48
CA GLN A 154 -18.90 -22.51 32.42
C GLN A 154 -19.31 -21.52 31.32
N VAL A 155 -19.30 -22.01 30.08
CA VAL A 155 -19.72 -21.29 28.88
C VAL A 155 -20.98 -21.92 28.31
N VAL A 156 -21.93 -21.08 27.90
CA VAL A 156 -23.12 -21.45 27.13
C VAL A 156 -23.17 -20.60 25.87
N SER A 157 -23.46 -21.20 24.73
CA SER A 157 -23.58 -20.48 23.47
C SER A 157 -24.70 -21.02 22.59
N GLY A 158 -25.14 -20.21 21.64
CA GLY A 158 -26.07 -20.62 20.60
C GLY A 158 -26.29 -19.53 19.55
N PRO A 159 -26.63 -19.90 18.30
CA PRO A 159 -26.94 -18.93 17.27
C PRO A 159 -28.40 -18.50 17.35
N THR A 160 -28.65 -17.22 17.09
CA THR A 160 -29.94 -16.64 16.73
C THR A 160 -29.99 -16.38 15.23
N GLN A 161 -31.18 -16.06 14.72
CA GLN A 161 -31.38 -15.74 13.31
C GLN A 161 -32.33 -14.57 13.17
N TYR A 162 -31.95 -13.62 12.33
CA TYR A 162 -32.74 -12.46 11.96
C TYR A 162 -33.06 -12.48 10.47
N GLU A 163 -34.11 -11.77 10.11
CA GLU A 163 -34.56 -11.55 8.74
C GLU A 163 -35.03 -10.11 8.55
N SER A 164 -34.65 -9.49 7.43
CA SER A 164 -35.20 -8.22 6.98
C SER A 164 -35.31 -8.22 5.46
N ALA A 165 -36.54 -8.17 4.97
CA ALA A 165 -36.89 -8.31 3.56
C ALA A 165 -37.66 -7.07 3.08
N PRO A 166 -37.01 -5.89 2.95
CA PRO A 166 -37.66 -4.68 2.46
C PRO A 166 -38.22 -4.90 1.03
N ALA A 167 -39.29 -4.16 0.72
CA ALA A 167 -39.85 -4.14 -0.63
C ALA A 167 -38.81 -3.61 -1.64
N PRO A 168 -38.92 -3.95 -2.95
CA PRO A 168 -37.98 -3.46 -3.96
C PRO A 168 -37.86 -1.94 -3.94
N GLY A 169 -36.63 -1.42 -3.89
CA GLY A 169 -36.34 0.01 -3.79
C GLY A 169 -36.61 0.65 -2.42
N ALA A 170 -37.09 -0.10 -1.43
CA ALA A 170 -37.29 0.37 -0.07
C ALA A 170 -36.08 0.10 0.83
N GLN A 171 -36.07 0.75 1.98
CA GLN A 171 -35.06 0.61 3.03
C GLN A 171 -35.75 0.31 4.36
N ALA A 172 -35.10 -0.50 5.19
CA ALA A 172 -35.53 -0.79 6.55
C ALA A 172 -34.37 -0.51 7.50
N ASP A 173 -34.60 0.39 8.46
CA ASP A 173 -33.65 0.72 9.52
C ASP A 173 -34.16 0.20 10.85
N PHE A 174 -33.36 -0.62 11.53
CA PHE A 174 -33.76 -1.22 12.80
C PHE A 174 -32.57 -1.44 13.74
N THR A 175 -32.84 -1.71 15.01
CA THR A 175 -31.84 -2.10 16.01
C THR A 175 -32.13 -3.50 16.51
N THR A 176 -31.09 -4.24 16.92
CA THR A 176 -31.24 -5.48 17.68
C THR A 176 -31.41 -5.18 19.16
N SER A 177 -32.20 -6.00 19.84
CA SER A 177 -32.46 -5.91 21.28
C SER A 177 -32.32 -7.27 21.93
N TYR A 178 -31.92 -7.25 23.20
CA TYR A 178 -31.49 -8.42 23.95
C TYR A 178 -32.17 -8.41 25.30
N THR A 179 -32.60 -9.59 25.77
CA THR A 179 -33.11 -9.77 27.12
C THR A 179 -32.58 -11.08 27.70
N MET A 180 -31.84 -10.99 28.79
CA MET A 180 -31.34 -12.11 29.55
C MET A 180 -32.15 -12.28 30.84
N TYR A 181 -32.62 -13.50 31.06
CA TYR A 181 -33.34 -13.89 32.27
C TYR A 181 -32.39 -14.72 33.12
N VAL A 182 -32.26 -14.36 34.39
CA VAL A 182 -31.33 -15.01 35.31
C VAL A 182 -32.06 -15.40 36.58
N SER A 183 -32.02 -16.68 36.92
CA SER A 183 -32.63 -17.20 38.15
C SER A 183 -31.71 -18.19 38.84
N SER A 184 -31.99 -18.51 40.10
CA SER A 184 -31.33 -19.62 40.77
C SER A 184 -31.99 -20.96 40.40
N PRO A 185 -31.26 -22.09 40.39
CA PRO A 185 -31.82 -23.38 39.99
C PRO A 185 -33.01 -23.83 40.84
N GLY A 186 -34.06 -24.31 40.16
CA GLY A 186 -35.29 -24.76 40.81
C GLY A 186 -36.27 -23.64 41.18
N ALA A 187 -35.90 -22.36 41.01
CA ALA A 187 -36.86 -21.26 41.01
C ALA A 187 -37.61 -21.21 39.67
N GLN A 188 -38.89 -20.79 39.70
CA GLN A 188 -39.56 -20.32 38.50
C GLN A 188 -38.80 -19.08 37.98
N ILE A 189 -38.62 -18.99 36.66
CA ILE A 189 -37.98 -17.83 36.02
C ILE A 189 -39.01 -16.70 36.04
N THR A 190 -39.23 -16.09 37.21
CA THR A 190 -39.99 -14.85 37.37
C THR A 190 -39.00 -13.69 37.41
N ASP A 191 -38.47 -13.40 36.22
CA ASP A 191 -38.22 -12.10 35.60
C ASP A 191 -37.27 -11.04 36.19
N ALA A 192 -36.30 -11.40 37.04
CA ALA A 192 -35.12 -10.53 37.16
C ALA A 192 -34.38 -10.54 35.81
N THR A 193 -34.54 -9.45 35.05
CA THR A 193 -34.14 -9.37 33.65
C THR A 193 -33.11 -8.27 33.42
N ALA A 194 -32.17 -8.59 32.54
CA ALA A 194 -31.21 -7.67 31.98
C ALA A 194 -31.61 -7.40 30.53
N SER A 195 -31.93 -6.15 30.18
CA SER A 195 -32.28 -5.78 28.80
C SER A 195 -31.38 -4.67 28.28
N TRP A 196 -30.99 -4.78 27.02
CA TRP A 196 -30.22 -3.78 26.30
C TRP A 196 -30.48 -3.88 24.79
N SER A 197 -30.04 -2.87 24.04
CA SER A 197 -30.14 -2.82 22.58
C SER A 197 -28.81 -2.41 21.97
N SER A 198 -28.57 -2.79 20.72
CA SER A 198 -27.49 -2.19 19.93
C SER A 198 -27.78 -0.69 19.79
N PRO A 199 -26.83 0.20 20.13
CA PRO A 199 -27.01 1.65 19.95
C PRO A 199 -27.13 2.05 18.48
N GLU A 200 -26.45 1.32 17.59
CA GLU A 200 -26.43 1.62 16.17
C GLU A 200 -27.46 0.82 15.38
N LYS A 201 -28.01 1.47 14.35
CA LYS A 201 -28.99 0.88 13.42
C LYS A 201 -28.30 -0.01 12.40
N ILE A 202 -28.99 -1.07 12.00
CA ILE A 202 -28.74 -1.87 10.80
C ILE A 202 -29.69 -1.35 9.73
N ARG A 203 -29.17 -1.10 8.53
CA ARG A 203 -29.96 -0.79 7.34
C ARG A 203 -29.97 -2.01 6.44
N CYS A 204 -31.14 -2.54 6.12
CA CYS A 204 -31.32 -3.48 5.02
C CYS A 204 -32.08 -2.80 3.89
N ASP A 205 -31.67 -3.04 2.65
CA ASP A 205 -32.26 -2.37 1.49
C ASP A 205 -32.21 -3.23 0.23
N ASP A 206 -32.86 -2.74 -0.82
CA ASP A 206 -32.71 -3.20 -2.21
C ASP A 206 -32.45 -1.99 -3.14
N ALA A 207 -31.84 -0.94 -2.58
CA ALA A 207 -31.78 0.39 -3.18
C ALA A 207 -30.42 0.70 -3.84
N VAL A 208 -29.48 -0.25 -3.80
CA VAL A 208 -28.12 -0.09 -4.38
C VAL A 208 -28.13 -0.04 -5.91
N ARG A 209 -29.27 -0.38 -6.54
CA ARG A 209 -29.54 -0.35 -7.99
C ARG A 209 -28.84 0.80 -8.72
N ASP A 210 -28.04 0.48 -9.74
CA ASP A 210 -27.69 1.43 -10.81
C ASP A 210 -28.88 1.58 -11.76
N LEU A 211 -29.18 2.80 -12.17
CA LEU A 211 -30.37 3.11 -12.98
C LEU A 211 -30.40 2.41 -14.34
N ALA A 212 -29.27 1.89 -14.81
CA ALA A 212 -29.14 1.17 -16.08
C ALA A 212 -29.42 -0.34 -16.00
N SER A 213 -29.49 -0.93 -14.80
CA SER A 213 -29.73 -2.37 -14.64
C SER A 213 -31.21 -2.70 -14.49
N THR A 214 -31.69 -3.65 -15.29
CA THR A 214 -33.06 -4.18 -15.24
C THR A 214 -33.22 -5.38 -14.30
N THR A 215 -32.11 -5.93 -13.79
CA THR A 215 -32.14 -7.05 -12.84
C THR A 215 -32.38 -6.52 -11.43
N ALA A 216 -33.30 -7.15 -10.68
CA ALA A 216 -33.51 -6.83 -9.28
C ALA A 216 -32.19 -7.02 -8.51
N PRO A 217 -31.71 -6.01 -7.74
CA PRO A 217 -30.54 -6.21 -6.92
C PRO A 217 -30.79 -7.28 -5.87
N ASP A 218 -29.71 -7.87 -5.37
CA ASP A 218 -29.80 -8.68 -4.19
C ASP A 218 -30.03 -7.75 -2.98
N ARG A 219 -31.07 -8.06 -2.20
CA ARG A 219 -31.28 -7.47 -0.87
C ARG A 219 -30.02 -7.67 -0.03
N GLY A 220 -29.78 -6.80 0.93
CA GLY A 220 -28.66 -6.96 1.85
C GLY A 220 -28.67 -5.91 2.95
N CYS A 221 -27.76 -6.07 3.89
CA CYS A 221 -27.73 -5.33 5.14
C CYS A 221 -26.33 -4.78 5.44
N VAL A 222 -26.28 -3.59 6.01
CA VAL A 222 -25.05 -2.90 6.43
C VAL A 222 -25.26 -2.12 7.72
N MET A 223 -24.16 -1.74 8.36
CA MET A 223 -24.11 -0.68 9.37
C MET A 223 -23.92 0.68 8.68
N PRO A 224 -25.00 1.47 8.42
CA PRO A 224 -24.93 2.68 7.59
C PRO A 224 -24.06 3.79 8.19
N HIS A 225 -23.81 3.79 9.50
CA HIS A 225 -22.93 4.77 10.15
C HIS A 225 -21.44 4.51 9.89
N VAL A 226 -21.08 3.30 9.45
CA VAL A 226 -19.70 2.95 9.08
C VAL A 226 -19.46 3.39 7.64
N MET A 227 -18.44 4.23 7.44
CA MET A 227 -18.03 4.72 6.13
C MET A 227 -17.69 3.54 5.20
N PRO A 228 -18.38 3.38 4.07
CA PRO A 228 -18.08 2.34 3.09
C PRO A 228 -16.75 2.61 2.38
N VAL A 229 -16.04 1.53 2.01
CA VAL A 229 -14.73 1.61 1.33
C VAL A 229 -14.76 0.71 0.10
N VAL A 230 -14.72 1.33 -1.08
CA VAL A 230 -14.55 0.60 -2.35
C VAL A 230 -13.07 0.30 -2.54
N THR A 231 -12.73 -0.95 -2.79
CA THR A 231 -11.34 -1.35 -3.04
C THR A 231 -11.06 -1.51 -4.53
N MET A 232 -9.88 -1.10 -4.96
CA MET A 232 -9.40 -1.23 -6.33
C MET A 232 -7.90 -1.55 -6.32
N SER A 233 -7.35 -2.05 -7.44
CA SER A 233 -5.93 -2.35 -7.57
C SER A 233 -5.37 -1.93 -8.92
N ASP A 234 -4.10 -1.50 -8.94
CA ASP A 234 -3.35 -1.15 -10.15
C ASP A 234 -2.80 -2.36 -10.93
N GLN A 235 -3.10 -3.58 -10.52
CA GLN A 235 -2.69 -4.77 -11.26
C GLN A 235 -3.30 -4.78 -12.68
N GLN A 236 -2.52 -5.21 -13.67
CA GLN A 236 -2.95 -5.30 -15.08
C GLN A 236 -3.93 -6.45 -15.35
N THR A 237 -3.96 -7.44 -14.46
CA THR A 237 -4.86 -8.59 -14.57
C THR A 237 -5.99 -8.47 -13.56
N ALA A 238 -7.14 -9.04 -13.88
CA ALA A 238 -8.25 -9.15 -12.93
C ALA A 238 -7.75 -9.76 -11.61
N PRO A 239 -8.14 -9.19 -10.45
CA PRO A 239 -9.18 -8.18 -10.30
C PRO A 239 -8.73 -6.70 -10.42
N GLY A 240 -7.50 -6.41 -10.86
CA GLY A 240 -7.04 -5.03 -11.03
C GLY A 240 -7.66 -4.28 -12.20
N ALA A 241 -7.44 -2.97 -12.22
CA ALA A 241 -7.90 -2.01 -13.23
C ALA A 241 -6.74 -1.24 -13.88
N GLY A 242 -5.53 -1.80 -13.83
CA GLY A 242 -4.37 -1.36 -14.60
C GLY A 242 -4.10 0.15 -14.55
N ALA A 243 -3.97 0.76 -15.74
CA ALA A 243 -3.63 2.16 -15.91
C ALA A 243 -4.66 3.11 -15.28
N ALA A 244 -5.95 2.76 -15.31
CA ALA A 244 -7.01 3.57 -14.71
C ALA A 244 -6.81 3.70 -13.19
N ALA A 245 -6.63 2.58 -12.48
CA ALA A 245 -6.33 2.59 -11.05
C ALA A 245 -5.05 3.35 -10.71
N ALA A 246 -4.00 3.22 -11.53
CA ALA A 246 -2.77 4.01 -11.35
C ALA A 246 -3.02 5.52 -11.53
N GLY A 247 -3.78 5.92 -12.55
CA GLY A 247 -4.18 7.31 -12.77
C GLY A 247 -4.98 7.89 -11.59
N TYR A 248 -5.92 7.12 -11.05
CA TYR A 248 -6.67 7.51 -9.86
C TYR A 248 -5.78 7.63 -8.61
N LEU A 249 -4.87 6.67 -8.39
CA LEU A 249 -3.95 6.71 -7.24
C LEU A 249 -3.03 7.94 -7.31
N TRP A 250 -2.53 8.29 -8.50
CA TRP A 250 -1.83 9.55 -8.71
C TRP A 250 -2.72 10.74 -8.36
N ALA A 251 -3.97 10.77 -8.85
CA ALA A 251 -4.90 11.84 -8.55
C ALA A 251 -5.21 11.99 -7.05
N GLN A 252 -5.35 10.87 -6.31
CA GLN A 252 -5.52 10.88 -4.85
C GLN A 252 -4.32 11.51 -4.12
N ASN A 253 -3.11 11.38 -4.66
CA ASN A 253 -1.88 11.88 -4.07
C ASN A 253 -1.54 13.32 -4.50
N SER A 254 -1.99 13.73 -5.70
CA SER A 254 -1.55 14.99 -6.33
C SER A 254 -2.62 16.09 -6.39
N LEU A 255 -3.91 15.76 -6.24
CA LEU A 255 -4.98 16.75 -6.19
C LEU A 255 -5.14 17.30 -4.76
N ALA A 256 -5.34 18.62 -4.63
CA ALA A 256 -5.39 19.31 -3.35
C ALA A 256 -6.49 18.80 -2.37
N GLY A 257 -7.51 18.10 -2.89
CA GLY A 257 -8.61 17.57 -2.10
C GLY A 257 -8.38 16.17 -1.51
N GLY A 258 -7.36 15.44 -1.97
CA GLY A 258 -7.15 14.04 -1.57
C GLY A 258 -8.41 13.18 -1.74
N TRP A 259 -9.15 13.41 -2.83
CA TRP A 259 -10.48 12.84 -3.07
C TRP A 259 -10.48 11.31 -3.02
N GLY A 260 -11.51 10.71 -2.46
CA GLY A 260 -11.62 9.27 -2.23
C GLY A 260 -10.76 8.74 -1.08
N ARG A 261 -9.82 9.51 -0.53
CA ARG A 261 -8.94 9.07 0.58
C ARG A 261 -9.09 9.94 1.83
N ALA A 262 -8.61 11.18 1.74
CA ALA A 262 -8.72 12.18 2.80
C ALA A 262 -10.13 12.78 2.83
N THR A 263 -10.64 13.14 1.65
CA THR A 263 -12.00 13.63 1.48
C THR A 263 -12.84 12.55 0.79
N PRO A 264 -13.92 12.04 1.40
CA PRO A 264 -14.80 11.06 0.77
C PRO A 264 -15.40 11.57 -0.55
N LEU A 265 -15.74 10.64 -1.42
CA LEU A 265 -16.56 10.89 -2.60
C LEU A 265 -18.02 10.63 -2.25
N THR A 266 -18.94 11.17 -3.03
CA THR A 266 -20.38 10.98 -2.84
C THR A 266 -20.97 10.34 -4.09
N ARG A 267 -21.62 9.17 -3.94
CA ARG A 267 -22.18 8.45 -5.09
C ARG A 267 -23.26 9.27 -5.78
N ALA A 268 -23.23 9.25 -7.11
CA ALA A 268 -24.21 9.92 -7.95
C ALA A 268 -24.66 9.01 -9.10
N LYS A 269 -25.94 8.63 -9.08
CA LYS A 269 -26.58 7.71 -10.04
C LYS A 269 -27.01 8.40 -11.34
N ASN A 270 -27.22 9.71 -11.30
CA ASN A 270 -27.67 10.52 -12.42
C ASN A 270 -26.57 11.48 -12.90
N GLY A 271 -26.63 11.91 -14.16
CA GLY A 271 -25.72 12.92 -14.72
C GLY A 271 -24.30 12.41 -15.00
N THR A 272 -24.07 11.10 -14.95
CA THR A 272 -22.75 10.48 -15.17
C THR A 272 -22.20 10.80 -16.55
N ALA A 273 -23.00 10.66 -17.61
CA ALA A 273 -22.58 10.96 -18.97
C ALA A 273 -22.19 12.44 -19.15
N ASP A 274 -22.98 13.37 -18.59
CA ASP A 274 -22.69 14.81 -18.68
C ASP A 274 -21.40 15.18 -17.94
N ARG A 275 -21.18 14.60 -16.75
CA ARG A 275 -19.94 14.80 -15.99
C ARG A 275 -18.72 14.27 -16.75
N ALA A 276 -18.82 13.05 -17.29
CA ALA A 276 -17.75 12.47 -18.11
C ALA A 276 -17.45 13.36 -19.32
N ALA A 277 -18.48 13.83 -20.04
CA ALA A 277 -18.32 14.71 -21.19
C ALA A 277 -17.64 16.04 -20.84
N ARG A 278 -17.93 16.64 -19.67
CA ARG A 278 -17.27 17.88 -19.23
C ARG A 278 -15.79 17.68 -18.91
N SER A 279 -15.42 16.66 -18.14
CA SER A 279 -14.02 16.42 -17.76
C SER A 279 -13.17 15.93 -18.93
N CYS A 280 -13.77 15.23 -19.88
CA CYS A 280 -13.13 14.76 -21.10
C CYS A 280 -13.33 15.69 -22.31
N ALA A 281 -13.85 16.90 -22.11
CA ALA A 281 -14.05 17.85 -23.20
C ALA A 281 -12.72 18.18 -23.90
N GLY A 282 -12.71 18.06 -25.24
CA GLY A 282 -11.52 18.31 -26.06
C GLY A 282 -10.37 17.34 -25.82
N PHE A 283 -10.63 16.16 -25.23
CA PHE A 283 -9.64 15.09 -25.10
C PHE A 283 -9.17 14.63 -26.48
N GLN A 284 -7.86 14.56 -26.68
CA GLN A 284 -7.25 14.09 -27.92
C GLN A 284 -6.77 12.65 -27.72
N VAL A 285 -7.31 11.72 -28.49
CA VAL A 285 -6.88 10.31 -28.45
C VAL A 285 -5.42 10.21 -28.90
N ARG A 286 -4.57 9.59 -28.08
CA ARG A 286 -3.13 9.38 -28.27
C ARG A 286 -2.81 7.89 -28.41
N THR A 287 -3.25 7.30 -29.52
CA THR A 287 -2.95 5.88 -29.84
C THR A 287 -1.46 5.62 -30.08
N ASP A 288 -0.67 6.67 -30.27
CA ASP A 288 0.80 6.63 -30.29
C ASP A 288 1.40 6.36 -28.91
N LEU A 289 0.68 6.68 -27.83
CA LEU A 289 1.12 6.46 -26.44
C LEU A 289 0.39 5.29 -25.78
N VAL A 290 -0.93 5.20 -25.98
CA VAL A 290 -1.80 4.22 -25.33
C VAL A 290 -2.61 3.45 -26.38
N PRO A 291 -2.36 2.15 -26.58
CA PRO A 291 -3.19 1.36 -27.47
C PRO A 291 -4.65 1.38 -27.00
N THR A 292 -5.59 1.72 -27.90
CA THR A 292 -7.02 1.92 -27.57
C THR A 292 -7.27 2.99 -26.50
N ASP A 293 -6.55 4.11 -26.61
CA ASP A 293 -6.63 5.24 -25.68
C ASP A 293 -8.06 5.77 -25.49
N THR A 294 -8.47 5.86 -24.23
CA THR A 294 -9.70 6.47 -23.78
C THR A 294 -9.44 7.48 -22.67
N CYS A 295 -10.39 8.40 -22.49
CA CYS A 295 -10.34 9.36 -21.40
C CYS A 295 -11.04 8.79 -20.17
N ASP A 296 -10.32 8.78 -19.06
CA ASP A 296 -10.88 8.40 -17.77
C ASP A 296 -10.60 9.47 -16.71
N SER A 297 -11.63 9.91 -15.99
CA SER A 297 -11.58 11.12 -15.15
C SER A 297 -11.72 10.80 -13.67
N PHE A 298 -10.95 11.51 -12.84
CA PHE A 298 -11.04 11.47 -11.38
C PHE A 298 -11.15 12.88 -10.77
N PRO A 299 -12.05 13.16 -9.81
CA PRO A 299 -13.06 12.26 -9.24
C PRO A 299 -14.01 11.64 -10.26
N PHE A 300 -14.52 10.44 -9.98
CA PHE A 300 -15.29 9.66 -10.96
C PHE A 300 -16.52 10.41 -11.45
N SER A 301 -16.87 10.23 -12.73
CA SER A 301 -18.11 10.76 -13.30
C SER A 301 -19.38 10.21 -12.61
N SER A 302 -19.28 9.08 -11.90
CA SER A 302 -20.35 8.50 -11.08
C SER A 302 -20.40 9.06 -9.65
N THR A 303 -19.74 10.19 -9.39
CA THR A 303 -19.74 10.91 -8.10
C THR A 303 -20.15 12.36 -8.25
N HIS A 304 -20.68 12.97 -7.19
CA HIS A 304 -21.11 14.37 -7.19
C HIS A 304 -19.92 15.35 -7.33
N GLU A 305 -18.72 14.91 -6.94
CA GLU A 305 -17.48 15.67 -7.05
C GLU A 305 -16.85 15.58 -8.46
N GLY A 306 -17.30 14.65 -9.29
CA GLY A 306 -16.83 14.48 -10.66
C GLY A 306 -17.38 15.53 -11.64
N GLY A 307 -16.81 15.57 -12.84
CA GLY A 307 -17.32 16.41 -13.93
C GLY A 307 -16.95 17.88 -13.83
N ALA A 308 -15.78 18.18 -13.26
CA ALA A 308 -15.12 19.48 -13.40
C ALA A 308 -14.73 19.72 -14.87
N ASP A 309 -14.60 20.98 -15.26
CA ASP A 309 -14.27 21.36 -16.63
C ASP A 309 -12.87 20.85 -17.00
N ALA A 310 -12.72 20.36 -18.24
CA ALA A 310 -11.46 19.83 -18.75
C ALA A 310 -10.24 20.76 -18.58
N ALA A 311 -10.45 22.09 -18.57
CA ALA A 311 -9.39 23.07 -18.34
C ALA A 311 -8.86 23.08 -16.88
N GLU A 312 -9.64 22.57 -15.93
CA GLU A 312 -9.29 22.40 -14.52
C GLU A 312 -8.68 21.02 -14.22
N CYS A 313 -8.59 20.13 -15.22
CA CYS A 313 -8.02 18.79 -15.06
C CYS A 313 -6.55 18.75 -15.46
N ALA A 314 -5.75 18.07 -14.65
CA ALA A 314 -4.45 17.59 -15.09
C ALA A 314 -4.63 16.44 -16.09
N GLU A 315 -3.90 16.46 -17.20
CA GLU A 315 -3.90 15.40 -18.22
C GLU A 315 -2.70 14.50 -18.02
N VAL A 316 -2.92 13.20 -17.82
CA VAL A 316 -1.88 12.27 -17.42
C VAL A 316 -1.87 10.99 -18.24
N VAL A 317 -0.70 10.36 -18.36
CA VAL A 317 -0.51 9.06 -19.02
C VAL A 317 0.18 8.12 -18.04
N PRO A 318 -0.55 7.15 -17.47
CA PRO A 318 0.04 6.06 -16.69
C PRO A 318 0.75 5.06 -17.62
N THR A 319 2.04 4.83 -17.37
CA THR A 319 2.86 3.83 -18.07
C THR A 319 3.40 2.83 -17.05
N ARG A 320 3.54 1.57 -17.45
CA ARG A 320 4.09 0.53 -16.58
C ARG A 320 5.59 0.39 -16.80
N GLY A 321 6.37 0.69 -15.77
CA GLY A 321 7.80 0.42 -15.71
C GLY A 321 8.10 -0.94 -15.05
N SER A 322 9.39 -1.23 -14.88
CA SER A 322 9.86 -2.44 -14.21
C SER A 322 9.61 -2.46 -12.70
N SER A 323 9.49 -1.28 -12.07
CA SER A 323 9.29 -1.11 -10.62
C SER A 323 7.86 -0.73 -10.22
N GLY A 324 6.91 -0.68 -11.15
CA GLY A 324 5.53 -0.28 -10.88
C GLY A 324 4.98 0.67 -11.95
N TRP A 325 3.94 1.42 -11.58
CA TRP A 325 3.37 2.44 -12.45
C TRP A 325 4.09 3.77 -12.30
N ASN A 326 4.29 4.40 -13.44
CA ASN A 326 4.82 5.74 -13.63
C ASN A 326 3.69 6.59 -14.22
N VAL A 327 3.44 7.79 -13.72
CA VAL A 327 2.37 8.66 -14.25
C VAL A 327 3.00 9.96 -14.78
N HIS A 328 2.93 10.15 -16.10
CA HIS A 328 3.44 11.34 -16.77
C HIS A 328 2.35 12.40 -16.88
N VAL A 329 2.66 13.65 -16.53
CA VAL A 329 1.73 14.77 -16.69
C VAL A 329 1.97 15.44 -18.03
N LEU A 330 1.04 15.30 -18.98
CA LEU A 330 1.10 15.95 -20.30
C LEU A 330 0.72 17.42 -20.22
N LYS A 331 -0.29 17.74 -19.39
CA LYS A 331 -0.76 19.09 -19.16
C LYS A 331 -1.09 19.23 -17.68
N ASP A 332 -0.37 20.10 -16.99
CA ASP A 332 -0.69 20.43 -15.60
C ASP A 332 -1.66 21.63 -15.54
N ALA A 333 -2.57 21.60 -14.56
CA ALA A 333 -3.47 22.70 -14.27
C ALA A 333 -3.05 23.35 -12.95
N ALA A 334 -2.88 24.68 -12.94
CA ALA A 334 -2.40 25.43 -11.77
C ALA A 334 -3.26 25.21 -10.52
N ASN A 335 -4.58 25.02 -10.70
CA ASN A 335 -5.53 24.68 -9.65
C ASN A 335 -6.21 23.33 -9.98
N LYS A 336 -5.44 22.27 -10.25
CA LYS A 336 -5.96 20.96 -10.64
C LYS A 336 -7.02 20.44 -9.64
N ARG A 337 -8.29 20.43 -10.08
CA ARG A 337 -9.45 19.90 -9.32
C ARG A 337 -9.78 18.47 -9.70
N CYS A 338 -9.37 18.06 -10.89
CA CYS A 338 -9.54 16.74 -11.45
C CYS A 338 -8.26 16.27 -12.15
N ALA A 339 -8.23 14.99 -12.47
CA ALA A 339 -7.32 14.37 -13.41
C ALA A 339 -8.13 13.75 -14.56
N ARG A 340 -7.58 13.79 -15.77
CA ARG A 340 -8.03 13.00 -16.91
C ARG A 340 -6.85 12.16 -17.40
N ALA A 341 -7.00 10.85 -17.38
CA ALA A 341 -5.97 9.90 -17.72
C ALA A 341 -6.22 9.33 -19.12
N HIS A 342 -5.14 9.20 -19.89
CA HIS A 342 -5.07 8.35 -21.08
C HIS A 342 -4.90 6.90 -20.64
N VAL A 343 -5.91 6.06 -20.87
CA VAL A 343 -5.90 4.67 -20.41
C VAL A 343 -6.37 3.73 -21.52
N PRO A 344 -5.92 2.47 -21.56
CA PRO A 344 -6.50 1.49 -22.46
C PRO A 344 -7.99 1.29 -22.14
N ASP A 345 -8.81 1.16 -23.18
CA ASP A 345 -10.25 0.90 -23.07
C ASP A 345 -10.59 -0.27 -22.11
N ALA A 346 -9.79 -1.33 -22.13
CA ALA A 346 -9.97 -2.48 -21.23
C ALA A 346 -9.79 -2.11 -19.74
N ASP A 347 -8.83 -1.25 -19.43
CA ASP A 347 -8.54 -0.81 -18.06
C ASP A 347 -9.64 0.14 -17.56
N GLN A 348 -10.15 1.03 -18.42
CA GLN A 348 -11.30 1.87 -18.09
C GLN A 348 -12.54 1.03 -17.76
N ARG A 349 -12.91 0.07 -18.62
CA ARG A 349 -14.06 -0.82 -18.37
C ARG A 349 -13.88 -1.64 -17.10
N ALA A 350 -12.65 -2.09 -16.82
CA ALA A 350 -12.33 -2.79 -15.59
C ALA A 350 -12.53 -1.90 -14.36
N ALA A 351 -12.05 -0.65 -14.38
CA ALA A 351 -12.25 0.32 -13.32
C ALA A 351 -13.74 0.61 -13.06
N GLU A 352 -14.52 0.87 -14.12
CA GLU A 352 -15.96 1.10 -14.03
C GLU A 352 -16.70 -0.10 -13.42
N SER A 353 -16.35 -1.32 -13.87
CA SER A 353 -16.91 -2.56 -13.33
C SER A 353 -16.57 -2.75 -11.85
N ARG A 354 -15.34 -2.44 -11.44
CA ARG A 354 -14.91 -2.52 -10.03
C ARG A 354 -15.61 -1.49 -9.15
N LEU A 355 -15.79 -0.27 -9.65
CA LEU A 355 -16.51 0.76 -8.92
C LEU A 355 -17.99 0.39 -8.75
N ALA A 356 -18.64 -0.12 -9.80
CA ALA A 356 -20.02 -0.60 -9.73
C ALA A 356 -20.17 -1.81 -8.79
N ALA A 357 -19.24 -2.77 -8.85
CA ALA A 357 -19.20 -3.90 -7.92
C ALA A 357 -19.01 -3.42 -6.47
N GLY A 358 -18.11 -2.46 -6.24
CA GLY A 358 -17.90 -1.86 -4.92
C GLY A 358 -19.15 -1.14 -4.39
N TYR A 359 -19.89 -0.42 -5.24
CA TYR A 359 -21.19 0.14 -4.84
C TYR A 359 -22.16 -0.95 -4.39
N ALA A 360 -22.23 -2.07 -5.12
CA ALA A 360 -23.08 -3.21 -4.80
C ALA A 360 -22.67 -3.92 -3.50
N GLU A 361 -21.38 -4.22 -3.34
CA GLU A 361 -20.82 -4.95 -2.20
C GLU A 361 -20.94 -4.15 -0.91
N GLU A 362 -20.51 -2.88 -0.93
CA GLU A 362 -20.57 -1.97 0.23
C GLU A 362 -21.96 -1.35 0.46
N ARG A 363 -22.90 -1.67 -0.44
CA ARG A 363 -24.27 -1.14 -0.48
C ARG A 363 -24.34 0.39 -0.44
N ILE A 364 -23.48 1.09 -1.17
CA ILE A 364 -23.42 2.56 -1.17
C ILE A 364 -24.68 3.11 -1.85
N LEU A 365 -25.44 4.00 -1.25
CA LEU A 365 -26.64 4.59 -1.85
C LEU A 365 -26.38 5.89 -2.61
N GLU A 366 -27.39 6.40 -3.32
CA GLU A 366 -27.33 7.77 -3.86
C GLU A 366 -27.05 8.77 -2.75
N SER A 367 -26.15 9.71 -3.01
CA SER A 367 -25.71 10.73 -2.05
C SER A 367 -25.03 10.17 -0.79
N GLU A 368 -24.71 8.88 -0.74
CA GLU A 368 -23.92 8.30 0.35
C GLU A 368 -22.43 8.55 0.11
N ALA A 369 -21.75 9.04 1.15
CA ALA A 369 -20.31 9.25 1.12
C ALA A 369 -19.57 7.90 1.20
N PHE A 370 -18.47 7.77 0.47
CA PHE A 370 -17.62 6.58 0.44
C PHE A 370 -16.15 6.94 0.20
N LYS A 371 -15.26 6.04 0.60
CA LYS A 371 -13.84 6.10 0.25
C LYS A 371 -13.51 5.11 -0.85
N VAL A 372 -12.42 5.37 -1.55
CA VAL A 372 -11.80 4.44 -2.50
C VAL A 372 -10.37 4.17 -2.06
N GLU A 373 -10.09 2.92 -1.77
CA GLU A 373 -8.75 2.44 -1.45
C GLU A 373 -8.16 1.74 -2.67
N ILE A 374 -7.07 2.32 -3.19
CA ILE A 374 -6.38 1.78 -4.35
C ILE A 374 -5.08 1.14 -3.87
N SER A 375 -5.03 -0.18 -3.95
CA SER A 375 -3.81 -0.94 -3.71
C SER A 375 -2.89 -0.86 -4.92
N GLY A 376 -1.69 -0.33 -4.71
CA GLY A 376 -0.76 -0.08 -5.80
C GLY A 376 0.36 0.86 -5.41
N SER A 377 1.23 1.15 -6.36
CA SER A 377 2.27 2.16 -6.21
C SER A 377 2.41 2.95 -7.49
N VAL A 378 2.09 4.25 -7.39
CA VAL A 378 2.58 5.25 -8.33
C VAL A 378 3.89 5.77 -7.78
N THR A 379 4.99 5.24 -8.30
CA THR A 379 6.30 5.83 -8.02
C THR A 379 6.45 7.02 -8.97
N GLU A 380 7.13 8.08 -8.55
CA GLU A 380 7.52 9.07 -9.55
C GLU A 380 8.40 8.38 -10.61
N PRO A 381 8.12 8.57 -11.91
CA PRO A 381 8.89 7.94 -12.96
C PRO A 381 10.36 8.31 -12.81
N LEU A 382 11.24 7.32 -12.73
CA LEU A 382 12.69 7.49 -12.79
C LEU A 382 13.21 7.10 -14.18
N ALA A 383 14.28 7.76 -14.62
CA ALA A 383 15.03 7.35 -15.80
C ALA A 383 15.35 5.85 -15.79
N ASP A 384 15.30 5.21 -16.97
CA ASP A 384 15.38 3.75 -17.11
C ASP A 384 16.59 3.14 -16.39
N CYS A 385 17.78 3.72 -16.52
CA CYS A 385 18.98 3.23 -15.86
C CYS A 385 18.92 3.32 -14.33
N ARG A 386 18.13 4.25 -13.76
CA ARG A 386 17.90 4.35 -12.30
C ARG A 386 16.88 3.33 -11.83
N SER A 387 15.84 3.09 -12.64
CA SER A 387 14.81 2.06 -12.38
C SER A 387 15.36 0.64 -12.51
N ASN A 388 16.28 0.42 -13.45
CA ASN A 388 16.87 -0.87 -13.79
C ASN A 388 18.35 -0.97 -13.37
N MET A 389 18.63 -0.67 -12.10
CA MET A 389 19.98 -0.80 -11.55
C MET A 389 20.48 -2.27 -11.63
N PRO A 390 21.72 -2.53 -12.08
CA PRO A 390 22.26 -3.88 -12.11
C PRO A 390 22.30 -4.53 -10.71
N SER A 391 22.01 -5.82 -10.64
CA SER A 391 21.87 -6.55 -9.37
C SER A 391 23.20 -6.86 -8.65
N SER A 392 24.34 -6.70 -9.32
CA SER A 392 25.66 -7.02 -8.77
C SER A 392 26.79 -6.18 -9.37
N GLY A 393 27.88 -6.02 -8.60
CA GLY A 393 29.07 -5.28 -9.02
C GLY A 393 28.86 -3.76 -9.10
N VAL A 394 27.89 -3.24 -8.36
CA VAL A 394 27.48 -1.82 -8.41
C VAL A 394 27.93 -1.09 -7.14
N GLN A 395 28.50 0.09 -7.32
CA GLN A 395 28.66 1.10 -6.28
C GLN A 395 27.46 2.06 -6.34
N GLN A 396 26.67 2.14 -5.27
CA GLN A 396 25.57 3.09 -5.18
C GLN A 396 26.08 4.50 -4.90
N LEU A 397 25.41 5.49 -5.51
CA LEU A 397 25.60 6.91 -5.30
C LEU A 397 24.26 7.52 -4.86
N THR A 398 24.29 8.70 -4.24
CA THR A 398 23.08 9.41 -3.81
C THR A 398 22.07 9.62 -4.95
N HIS A 399 22.55 9.92 -6.16
CA HIS A 399 21.72 10.19 -7.33
C HIS A 399 21.95 9.18 -8.46
N GLY A 400 22.44 7.97 -8.17
CA GLY A 400 22.86 7.08 -9.25
C GLY A 400 23.64 5.85 -8.83
N TRP A 401 24.40 5.31 -9.76
CA TRP A 401 25.26 4.16 -9.52
C TRP A 401 26.41 4.06 -10.53
N ILE A 402 27.52 3.43 -10.12
CA ILE A 402 28.68 3.09 -10.96
C ILE A 402 28.84 1.57 -11.03
N ARG A 403 29.17 1.04 -12.21
CA ARG A 403 29.51 -0.37 -12.43
C ARG A 403 30.71 -0.48 -13.35
N ASN A 404 31.75 -1.16 -12.88
CA ASN A 404 32.94 -1.45 -13.67
C ASN A 404 33.13 -2.97 -13.77
N THR A 405 33.55 -3.44 -14.95
CA THR A 405 33.84 -4.84 -15.20
C THR A 405 35.28 -5.02 -15.67
N THR A 406 35.76 -6.26 -15.55
CA THR A 406 37.13 -6.61 -15.94
C THR A 406 37.14 -7.82 -16.88
N ALA A 407 38.23 -7.97 -17.62
CA ALA A 407 38.51 -9.12 -18.47
C ALA A 407 39.86 -9.74 -18.07
N PRO A 408 40.01 -11.07 -18.06
CA PRO A 408 41.27 -11.72 -17.70
C PRO A 408 42.36 -11.44 -18.74
N VAL A 409 43.61 -11.36 -18.27
CA VAL A 409 44.82 -11.30 -19.10
C VAL A 409 45.85 -12.32 -18.62
N PRO A 410 46.63 -12.96 -19.53
CA PRO A 410 47.68 -13.89 -19.14
C PRO A 410 48.78 -13.24 -18.29
N HIS A 411 49.05 -11.95 -18.50
CA HIS A 411 50.07 -11.18 -17.80
C HIS A 411 49.55 -9.75 -17.55
N THR A 412 49.73 -9.22 -16.33
CA THR A 412 49.41 -7.82 -16.01
C THR A 412 50.35 -6.83 -16.69
N ASN A 413 51.56 -7.28 -17.06
CA ASN A 413 52.51 -6.55 -17.89
C ASN A 413 53.15 -7.53 -18.88
N LYS A 414 52.98 -7.33 -20.18
CA LYS A 414 53.39 -8.26 -21.26
C LYS A 414 54.67 -7.87 -21.99
N THR A 415 55.18 -6.64 -21.78
CA THR A 415 56.40 -6.16 -22.45
C THR A 415 57.59 -6.01 -21.49
N THR A 416 57.43 -6.46 -20.25
CA THR A 416 58.46 -6.43 -19.19
C THR A 416 59.26 -7.73 -19.11
N SER A 417 60.45 -7.68 -18.50
CA SER A 417 61.26 -8.87 -18.19
C SER A 417 61.66 -8.85 -16.71
N PRO A 418 61.17 -9.78 -15.87
CA PRO A 418 60.21 -10.86 -16.21
C PRO A 418 58.81 -10.32 -16.52
N LEU A 419 58.00 -11.12 -17.22
CA LEU A 419 56.57 -10.82 -17.46
C LEU A 419 55.81 -10.71 -16.14
N GLY A 420 54.76 -9.88 -16.12
CA GLY A 420 53.84 -9.79 -14.98
C GLY A 420 53.04 -11.08 -14.75
N PRO A 421 52.52 -11.32 -13.54
CA PRO A 421 51.65 -12.47 -13.26
C PRO A 421 50.29 -12.36 -14.01
N PRO A 422 49.51 -13.45 -14.13
CA PRO A 422 48.13 -13.37 -14.59
C PRO A 422 47.29 -12.39 -13.77
N GLY A 423 46.33 -11.73 -14.43
CA GLY A 423 45.48 -10.74 -13.77
C GLY A 423 44.28 -10.35 -14.60
N VAL A 424 43.78 -9.14 -14.39
CA VAL A 424 42.60 -8.61 -15.08
C VAL A 424 42.84 -7.19 -15.58
N ARG A 425 42.23 -6.82 -16.70
CA ARG A 425 42.22 -5.46 -17.28
C ARG A 425 40.81 -4.88 -17.23
N ALA A 426 40.68 -3.55 -17.27
CA ALA A 426 39.37 -2.89 -17.36
C ALA A 426 38.67 -3.25 -18.68
N ALA A 427 37.38 -3.60 -18.63
CA ALA A 427 36.63 -4.05 -19.81
C ALA A 427 35.43 -3.15 -20.16
N LEU A 428 34.69 -2.69 -19.16
CA LEU A 428 33.59 -1.74 -19.33
C LEU A 428 33.42 -0.94 -18.04
N ALA A 429 33.21 0.35 -18.18
CA ALA A 429 32.83 1.26 -17.11
C ALA A 429 31.48 1.90 -17.46
N GLN A 430 30.54 1.89 -16.52
CA GLN A 430 29.21 2.46 -16.70
C GLN A 430 28.83 3.29 -15.47
N VAL A 431 28.11 4.37 -15.68
CA VAL A 431 27.48 5.14 -14.63
C VAL A 431 26.10 5.62 -15.07
N CYS A 432 25.15 5.59 -14.14
CA CYS A 432 23.84 6.22 -14.29
C CYS A 432 23.73 7.35 -13.26
N LEU A 433 23.56 8.61 -13.70
CA LEU A 433 23.56 9.79 -12.82
C LEU A 433 22.32 10.66 -13.05
N GLY A 434 21.53 10.89 -12.02
CA GLY A 434 20.52 11.94 -11.96
C GLY A 434 21.11 13.33 -11.73
N PRO A 435 20.28 14.39 -11.74
CA PRO A 435 20.75 15.73 -11.41
C PRO A 435 21.21 15.77 -9.95
N GLY A 436 22.33 16.45 -9.71
CA GLY A 436 22.64 16.95 -8.38
C GLY A 436 24.12 17.06 -8.06
N LYS A 437 24.41 17.25 -6.76
CA LYS A 437 25.78 17.21 -6.26
C LYS A 437 26.26 15.76 -6.12
N HIS A 438 27.26 15.40 -6.93
CA HIS A 438 27.87 14.07 -6.88
C HIS A 438 29.05 14.03 -5.90
N GLU A 439 29.22 12.89 -5.24
CA GLU A 439 30.38 12.67 -4.38
C GLU A 439 31.67 12.61 -5.20
N GLN A 440 32.74 13.17 -4.64
CA GLN A 440 34.04 13.07 -5.29
C GLN A 440 34.59 11.64 -5.18
N GLY A 441 35.09 11.16 -6.30
CA GLY A 441 35.87 9.96 -6.44
C GLY A 441 37.25 10.05 -5.77
N SER A 442 38.07 9.02 -5.96
CA SER A 442 39.46 9.02 -5.46
C SER A 442 40.46 9.38 -6.55
N PRO A 443 41.68 9.83 -6.20
CA PRO A 443 42.73 10.09 -7.17
C PRO A 443 43.16 8.82 -7.94
N ALA A 444 43.66 9.01 -9.16
CA ALA A 444 44.23 7.90 -9.93
C ALA A 444 45.60 7.51 -9.34
N ALA A 445 45.74 6.29 -8.85
CA ALA A 445 46.94 5.82 -8.17
C ALA A 445 47.20 4.31 -8.42
N GLY A 446 48.25 3.77 -7.81
CA GLY A 446 48.55 2.34 -7.75
C GLY A 446 49.21 1.74 -9.00
N ASP A 447 49.49 0.44 -8.95
CA ASP A 447 50.01 -0.32 -10.10
C ASP A 447 48.83 -0.99 -10.81
N ILE A 448 48.49 -0.52 -12.00
CA ILE A 448 47.36 -1.02 -12.79
C ILE A 448 47.88 -1.92 -13.91
N THR A 449 47.04 -2.82 -14.44
CA THR A 449 47.39 -3.65 -15.59
C THR A 449 47.87 -2.80 -16.77
N GLY A 450 49.05 -3.13 -17.30
CA GLY A 450 49.74 -2.43 -18.37
C GLY A 450 50.51 -1.19 -17.93
N TRP A 451 50.58 -0.86 -16.63
CA TRP A 451 51.29 0.35 -16.18
C TRP A 451 52.79 0.28 -16.47
N GLN A 452 53.43 -0.85 -16.20
CA GLN A 452 54.86 -1.02 -16.50
C GLN A 452 55.10 -1.17 -18.00
N ASP A 453 54.17 -1.78 -18.73
CA ASP A 453 54.22 -1.81 -20.20
C ASP A 453 54.18 -0.39 -20.79
N ALA A 454 53.36 0.50 -20.22
CA ALA A 454 53.28 1.90 -20.65
C ALA A 454 54.57 2.66 -20.31
N GLN A 455 55.17 2.39 -19.15
CA GLN A 455 56.47 2.95 -18.77
C GLN A 455 57.57 2.50 -19.73
N GLU A 456 57.59 1.23 -20.13
CA GLU A 456 58.54 0.69 -21.10
C GLU A 456 58.32 1.28 -22.49
N PHE A 457 57.06 1.38 -22.95
CA PHE A 457 56.73 2.04 -24.21
C PHE A 457 57.21 3.49 -24.23
N ASN A 458 56.97 4.23 -23.14
CA ASN A 458 57.43 5.61 -22.96
C ASN A 458 58.95 5.73 -22.92
N ARG A 459 59.65 4.75 -22.31
CA ARG A 459 61.12 4.70 -22.28
C ARG A 459 61.70 4.51 -23.68
N LEU A 460 61.08 3.67 -24.50
CA LEU A 460 61.50 3.40 -25.89
C LEU A 460 61.11 4.54 -26.85
N HIS A 461 60.06 5.29 -26.53
CA HIS A 461 59.55 6.41 -27.33
C HIS A 461 59.49 7.70 -26.51
N PRO A 462 60.63 8.19 -25.98
CA PRO A 462 60.67 9.27 -24.99
C PRO A 462 60.01 10.55 -25.53
N PRO A 463 58.87 10.99 -24.96
CA PRO A 463 58.20 12.19 -25.39
C PRO A 463 58.50 13.39 -24.47
N THR A 464 58.01 14.55 -24.88
CA THR A 464 57.93 15.76 -24.04
C THR A 464 56.70 15.78 -23.11
N THR A 465 55.97 14.67 -22.97
CA THR A 465 54.68 14.56 -22.26
C THR A 465 54.63 13.33 -21.35
N GLY A 466 53.95 13.41 -20.21
CA GLY A 466 53.88 12.32 -19.22
C GLY A 466 52.83 11.24 -19.50
N LEU A 467 52.98 10.11 -18.81
CA LEU A 467 51.97 9.05 -18.69
C LEU A 467 50.93 9.40 -17.61
N ALA A 468 49.72 8.87 -17.77
CA ALA A 468 48.64 9.03 -16.81
C ALA A 468 47.89 7.70 -16.60
N ARG A 469 47.25 7.60 -15.44
CA ARG A 469 46.24 6.59 -15.15
C ARG A 469 44.89 7.24 -15.46
N CYS A 470 44.35 6.98 -16.64
CA CYS A 470 43.08 7.55 -17.06
C CYS A 470 41.95 6.87 -16.33
N HIS A 471 41.08 7.67 -15.71
CA HIS A 471 39.78 7.21 -15.26
C HIS A 471 38.89 6.87 -16.46
N LEU A 472 38.13 5.78 -16.37
CA LEU A 472 37.05 5.50 -17.32
C LEU A 472 35.76 6.22 -16.92
N ILE A 473 35.41 6.19 -15.63
CA ILE A 473 34.45 7.12 -15.02
C ILE A 473 35.27 8.18 -14.25
N PRO A 474 35.15 9.48 -14.57
CA PRO A 474 35.98 10.50 -13.96
C PRO A 474 35.70 10.66 -12.46
N ASN A 475 36.73 11.04 -11.71
CA ASN A 475 36.62 11.20 -10.26
C ASN A 475 35.69 12.35 -9.86
N VAL A 476 35.47 13.36 -10.70
CA VAL A 476 34.57 14.48 -10.38
C VAL A 476 33.08 14.07 -10.26
N ILE A 477 32.72 12.87 -10.72
CA ILE A 477 31.37 12.29 -10.59
C ILE A 477 31.36 10.95 -9.86
N GLY A 478 32.38 10.71 -9.02
CA GLY A 478 32.41 9.56 -8.11
C GLY A 478 33.28 8.38 -8.55
N GLY A 479 33.89 8.44 -9.74
CA GLY A 479 34.81 7.41 -10.22
C GLY A 479 36.01 7.19 -9.28
N LYS A 480 36.26 5.94 -8.89
CA LYS A 480 37.33 5.59 -7.95
C LYS A 480 38.60 5.12 -8.68
N GLY A 481 39.76 5.45 -8.14
CA GLY A 481 41.07 4.93 -8.55
C GLY A 481 41.50 3.70 -7.74
N ASN A 482 42.74 3.24 -7.90
CA ASN A 482 43.23 1.95 -7.35
C ASN A 482 43.43 1.90 -5.82
N ASP A 483 42.85 2.82 -5.05
CA ASP A 483 42.84 2.80 -3.59
C ASP A 483 41.72 1.90 -3.01
N ASN A 484 40.94 1.24 -3.87
CA ASN A 484 39.91 0.26 -3.54
C ASN A 484 39.93 -0.87 -4.59
N PRO A 485 39.70 -2.16 -4.23
CA PRO A 485 39.61 -3.28 -5.18
C PRO A 485 38.67 -3.05 -6.37
N VAL A 486 37.65 -2.18 -6.24
CA VAL A 486 36.78 -1.79 -7.36
C VAL A 486 37.45 -0.77 -8.30
N GLY A 487 38.32 0.10 -7.81
CA GLY A 487 38.85 1.20 -8.61
C GLY A 487 40.04 0.84 -9.51
N ALA A 488 40.69 -0.31 -9.31
CA ALA A 488 41.62 -0.88 -10.30
C ALA A 488 40.93 -1.08 -11.67
N SER A 489 39.65 -1.44 -11.66
CA SER A 489 38.85 -1.70 -12.86
C SER A 489 38.34 -0.44 -13.57
N ASN A 490 38.57 0.74 -12.98
CA ASN A 490 38.18 2.04 -13.54
C ASN A 490 39.36 2.79 -14.18
N LEU A 491 40.55 2.18 -14.24
CA LEU A 491 41.76 2.83 -14.69
C LEU A 491 42.38 2.10 -15.87
N VAL A 492 42.93 2.86 -16.82
CA VAL A 492 43.77 2.34 -17.90
C VAL A 492 45.04 3.20 -18.06
N PRO A 493 46.19 2.60 -18.45
CA PRO A 493 47.37 3.37 -18.83
C PRO A 493 47.08 4.21 -20.07
N CYS A 494 47.37 5.50 -20.02
CA CYS A 494 47.10 6.43 -21.12
C CYS A 494 48.09 7.59 -21.18
N TRP A 495 48.10 8.30 -22.30
CA TRP A 495 48.85 9.55 -22.41
C TRP A 495 48.16 10.68 -21.62
N GLN A 496 48.94 11.40 -20.79
CA GLN A 496 48.42 12.60 -20.10
C GLN A 496 47.92 13.64 -21.10
N TYR A 497 48.70 13.90 -22.16
CA TYR A 497 48.29 14.76 -23.26
C TYR A 497 48.00 13.90 -24.50
N GLY A 498 46.73 13.89 -24.92
CA GLY A 498 46.19 12.91 -25.85
C GLY A 498 44.87 12.40 -25.32
N MET A 499 44.83 11.13 -24.93
CA MET A 499 43.63 10.48 -24.42
C MET A 499 43.07 11.13 -23.14
N ASN A 500 43.90 11.54 -22.16
CA ASN A 500 43.40 12.10 -20.89
C ASN A 500 42.90 13.55 -21.04
N THR A 501 43.78 14.51 -21.37
CA THR A 501 43.46 15.96 -21.34
C THR A 501 43.67 16.72 -22.66
N GLY A 502 43.80 16.03 -23.79
CA GLY A 502 43.90 16.65 -25.14
C GLY A 502 42.55 17.15 -25.69
N SER A 503 42.50 17.42 -26.99
CA SER A 503 41.24 17.77 -27.69
C SER A 503 41.19 17.09 -29.08
N PRO A 504 40.18 16.23 -29.34
CA PRO A 504 39.24 15.64 -28.38
C PRO A 504 39.96 14.67 -27.42
N SER A 505 39.48 14.59 -26.18
CA SER A 505 39.97 13.65 -25.16
C SER A 505 38.81 13.16 -24.29
N MET A 506 39.10 12.24 -23.37
CA MET A 506 38.12 11.84 -22.36
C MET A 506 37.58 13.05 -21.60
N ARG A 507 38.47 13.96 -21.15
CA ARG A 507 38.10 15.16 -20.41
C ARG A 507 37.09 16.06 -21.14
N SER A 508 37.13 16.11 -22.47
CA SER A 508 36.16 16.89 -23.26
C SER A 508 34.72 16.41 -23.04
N TYR A 509 34.49 15.10 -23.05
CA TYR A 509 33.16 14.50 -22.90
C TYR A 509 32.75 14.35 -21.43
N GLU A 510 33.72 14.15 -20.54
CA GLU A 510 33.50 14.19 -19.10
C GLU A 510 32.98 15.56 -18.64
N ALA A 511 33.46 16.65 -19.23
CA ALA A 511 32.96 18.00 -18.94
C ALA A 511 31.50 18.18 -19.41
N VAL A 512 31.14 17.63 -20.57
CA VAL A 512 29.74 17.63 -21.06
C VAL A 512 28.84 16.86 -20.11
N LEU A 513 29.27 15.67 -19.68
CA LEU A 513 28.56 14.87 -18.68
C LEU A 513 28.38 15.62 -17.37
N ALA A 514 29.46 16.14 -16.79
CA ALA A 514 29.44 16.85 -15.51
C ALA A 514 28.50 18.07 -15.53
N ASN A 515 28.48 18.81 -16.64
CA ASN A 515 27.56 19.93 -16.82
C ASN A 515 26.12 19.45 -16.95
N ALA A 516 25.86 18.34 -17.67
CA ALA A 516 24.51 17.85 -17.87
C ALA A 516 23.84 17.40 -16.55
N VAL A 517 24.61 16.71 -15.69
CA VAL A 517 24.13 16.13 -14.42
C VAL A 517 24.27 17.08 -13.22
N ALA A 518 24.72 18.31 -13.44
CA ALA A 518 24.76 19.32 -12.39
C ALA A 518 23.35 19.67 -11.89
N GLU A 519 23.27 20.31 -10.72
CA GLU A 519 22.02 20.90 -10.25
C GLU A 519 21.46 21.88 -11.31
N PRO A 520 20.12 21.97 -11.50
CA PRO A 520 19.52 22.93 -12.43
C PRO A 520 19.95 24.38 -12.15
N SER A 521 20.11 24.74 -10.87
CA SER A 521 20.61 26.06 -10.46
C SER A 521 22.06 26.35 -10.88
N ALA A 522 22.82 25.31 -11.22
CA ALA A 522 24.20 25.38 -11.71
C ALA A 522 24.29 25.17 -13.24
N GLY A 523 23.15 25.16 -13.96
CA GLY A 523 23.10 24.99 -15.41
C GLY A 523 22.92 23.55 -15.90
N GLY A 524 22.54 22.62 -15.01
CA GLY A 524 22.15 21.26 -15.39
C GLY A 524 20.91 21.22 -16.29
N ILE A 525 20.82 20.18 -17.13
CA ILE A 525 19.78 20.04 -18.18
C ILE A 525 18.75 18.93 -17.88
N LEU A 526 18.92 18.24 -16.76
CA LEU A 526 18.08 17.12 -16.33
C LEU A 526 16.93 17.60 -15.44
N GLY A 527 15.74 17.05 -15.63
CA GLY A 527 14.68 17.11 -14.64
C GLY A 527 15.00 16.22 -13.42
N PRO A 528 14.30 16.40 -12.27
CA PRO A 528 14.62 15.75 -11.00
C PRO A 528 14.77 14.22 -11.07
N ASN A 529 14.03 13.59 -11.97
CA ASN A 529 13.99 12.14 -12.13
C ASN A 529 14.65 11.63 -13.42
N ASP A 530 15.18 12.52 -14.24
CA ASP A 530 15.98 12.15 -15.42
C ASP A 530 17.35 11.62 -14.99
N ALA A 531 18.09 11.02 -15.92
CA ALA A 531 19.47 10.60 -15.70
C ALA A 531 20.29 10.62 -17.01
N VAL A 532 21.61 10.60 -16.88
CA VAL A 532 22.51 10.22 -17.97
C VAL A 532 23.05 8.82 -17.71
N LEU A 533 22.88 7.92 -18.67
CA LEU A 533 23.64 6.68 -18.77
C LEU A 533 24.91 6.97 -19.58
N TYR A 534 26.07 6.91 -18.92
CA TYR A 534 27.38 7.13 -19.52
C TYR A 534 28.21 5.85 -19.47
N GLN A 535 28.85 5.51 -20.58
CA GLN A 535 29.63 4.28 -20.71
C GLN A 535 30.97 4.53 -21.38
N VAL A 536 32.00 3.84 -20.91
CA VAL A 536 33.34 3.84 -21.51
C VAL A 536 33.81 2.40 -21.69
N THR A 537 34.11 2.06 -22.94
CA THR A 537 34.55 0.71 -23.35
C THR A 537 35.96 0.79 -23.94
N PRO A 538 36.99 0.32 -23.22
CA PRO A 538 38.33 0.20 -23.77
C PRO A 538 38.38 -0.81 -24.93
N THR A 539 39.04 -0.45 -26.02
CA THR A 539 39.31 -1.32 -27.16
C THR A 539 40.74 -1.81 -27.12
N TYR A 540 40.91 -3.13 -27.11
CA TYR A 540 42.19 -3.82 -27.09
C TYR A 540 42.47 -4.47 -28.44
N LEU A 541 43.74 -4.66 -28.80
CA LEU A 541 44.11 -5.28 -30.07
C LEU A 541 43.81 -6.79 -30.07
N ASP A 542 44.06 -7.45 -28.94
CA ASP A 542 43.79 -8.87 -28.76
C ASP A 542 43.51 -9.25 -27.28
N ALA A 543 43.41 -10.56 -27.01
CA ALA A 543 43.17 -11.10 -25.68
C ALA A 543 44.36 -10.95 -24.72
N THR A 544 45.56 -10.66 -25.23
CA THR A 544 46.80 -10.48 -24.46
C THR A 544 47.10 -9.03 -24.14
N SER A 545 46.52 -8.06 -24.86
CA SER A 545 46.74 -6.62 -24.62
C SER A 545 46.55 -6.22 -23.16
N THR A 546 47.44 -5.40 -22.64
CA THR A 546 47.34 -4.86 -21.27
C THR A 546 46.96 -3.38 -21.30
N ILE A 547 47.23 -2.71 -22.43
CA ILE A 547 46.92 -1.30 -22.66
C ILE A 547 45.92 -1.19 -23.81
N PRO A 548 44.84 -0.41 -23.67
CA PRO A 548 43.89 -0.23 -24.76
C PRO A 548 44.46 0.65 -25.87
N HIS A 549 44.12 0.32 -27.11
CA HIS A 549 44.38 1.14 -28.30
C HIS A 549 43.58 2.45 -28.29
N GLY A 550 42.46 2.47 -27.58
CA GLY A 550 41.60 3.63 -27.37
C GLY A 550 40.37 3.26 -26.56
N VAL A 551 39.46 4.20 -26.37
CA VAL A 551 38.18 3.98 -25.68
C VAL A 551 37.04 4.50 -26.54
N THR A 552 35.92 3.77 -26.53
CA THR A 552 34.64 4.28 -27.02
C THR A 552 33.86 4.85 -25.84
N ILE A 553 33.38 6.08 -25.97
CA ILE A 553 32.59 6.80 -24.97
C ILE A 553 31.19 7.02 -25.53
N THR A 554 30.17 6.63 -24.77
CA THR A 554 28.76 6.90 -25.09
C THR A 554 28.09 7.60 -23.91
N GLY A 555 27.13 8.48 -24.21
CA GLY A 555 26.35 9.19 -23.20
C GLY A 555 24.92 9.39 -23.70
N THR A 556 23.95 8.94 -22.92
CA THR A 556 22.52 9.01 -23.27
C THR A 556 21.76 9.66 -22.14
N ILE A 557 21.05 10.76 -22.42
CA ILE A 557 20.04 11.29 -21.51
C ILE A 557 18.84 10.37 -21.59
N GLN A 558 18.45 9.83 -20.45
CA GLN A 558 17.23 9.05 -20.26
C GLN A 558 16.27 9.90 -19.42
N ARG A 559 15.12 10.21 -19.99
CA ARG A 559 14.11 11.02 -19.33
C ARG A 559 13.21 10.13 -18.48
N ALA A 560 12.65 10.72 -17.44
CA ALA A 560 11.62 10.10 -16.60
C ALA A 560 10.40 9.65 -17.42
N ASP A 561 10.11 10.31 -18.55
CA ASP A 561 9.03 9.95 -19.48
C ASP A 561 9.29 8.74 -20.38
N GLY A 562 10.44 8.06 -20.20
CA GLY A 562 10.85 6.91 -20.99
C GLY A 562 11.52 7.28 -22.31
N THR A 563 11.54 8.56 -22.71
CA THR A 563 12.29 9.01 -23.88
C THR A 563 13.79 8.99 -23.62
N SER A 564 14.57 8.88 -24.69
CA SER A 564 16.03 8.89 -24.61
C SER A 564 16.63 9.63 -25.79
N GLN A 565 17.74 10.33 -25.55
CA GLN A 565 18.47 11.06 -26.58
C GLN A 565 19.97 11.03 -26.30
N PRO A 566 20.83 11.01 -27.34
CA PRO A 566 22.27 11.13 -27.14
C PRO A 566 22.62 12.45 -26.43
N LEU A 567 23.46 12.37 -25.39
CA LEU A 567 24.08 13.55 -24.79
C LEU A 567 25.15 14.12 -25.74
N PHE A 568 25.88 13.22 -26.41
CA PHE A 568 26.83 13.49 -27.49
C PHE A 568 26.89 12.24 -28.40
N PRO A 569 27.37 12.35 -29.66
CA PRO A 569 27.56 11.18 -30.53
C PRO A 569 28.56 10.20 -29.94
N ASP A 570 28.45 8.91 -30.27
CA ASP A 570 29.46 7.92 -29.86
C ASP A 570 30.85 8.34 -30.33
N VAL A 571 31.79 8.44 -29.39
CA VAL A 571 33.14 8.96 -29.67
C VAL A 571 34.20 7.91 -29.38
N TYR A 572 35.11 7.73 -30.34
CA TYR A 572 36.33 6.96 -30.15
C TYR A 572 37.52 7.87 -29.86
N VAL A 573 38.14 7.71 -28.70
CA VAL A 573 39.35 8.44 -28.30
C VAL A 573 40.54 7.49 -28.37
N THR A 574 41.45 7.74 -29.32
CA THR A 574 42.67 6.94 -29.47
C THR A 574 43.65 7.16 -28.31
N ASN A 575 44.37 6.11 -27.91
CA ASN A 575 45.41 6.20 -26.89
C ASN A 575 46.76 6.67 -27.47
N THR A 576 46.72 7.76 -28.24
CA THR A 576 47.87 8.33 -28.96
C THR A 576 48.37 9.61 -28.29
N ARG A 577 49.61 9.99 -28.61
CA ARG A 577 50.24 11.21 -28.09
C ARG A 577 49.68 12.42 -28.84
N GLY A 578 48.57 12.96 -28.36
CA GLY A 578 47.84 14.05 -29.02
C GLY A 578 47.04 13.58 -30.25
N PRO A 579 46.43 14.51 -31.01
CA PRO A 579 45.54 14.18 -32.13
C PRO A 579 46.25 13.66 -33.38
N THR A 580 47.56 13.37 -33.30
CA THR A 580 48.39 13.03 -34.46
C THR A 580 48.24 11.58 -34.93
N GLY A 581 47.63 10.71 -34.13
CA GLY A 581 47.53 9.27 -34.40
C GLY A 581 48.85 8.50 -34.21
N THR A 582 49.94 9.21 -33.87
CA THR A 582 51.26 8.59 -33.66
C THR A 582 51.45 8.17 -32.20
N LEU A 583 52.33 7.19 -31.97
CA LEU A 583 52.69 6.69 -30.63
C LEU A 583 51.48 6.19 -29.84
N ASN A 584 50.66 5.32 -30.46
CA ASN A 584 49.60 4.62 -29.74
C ASN A 584 50.22 3.62 -28.74
N MET A 585 49.81 3.69 -27.47
CA MET A 585 50.32 2.77 -26.44
C MET A 585 49.60 1.42 -26.41
N GLY A 586 48.48 1.27 -27.13
CA GLY A 586 47.78 0.01 -27.23
C GLY A 586 48.69 -1.08 -27.78
N ASN A 587 48.72 -2.23 -27.09
CA ASN A 587 49.71 -3.27 -27.34
C ASN A 587 49.12 -4.64 -27.65
#